data_AF-A0A3D3S8X2-F1
#
_entry.id   AF-A0A3D3S8X2-F1
#
_cell.length_a   1.000
_cell.length_b   1.000
_cell.length_c   1.000
_cell.angle_alpha   90.00
_cell.angle_beta   90.00
_cell.angle_gamma   90.00
#
_symmetry.space_group_name_H-M   'P 1'
#
loop_
_entity.id
_entity.type
_entity.pdbx_description
1 polymer ?
#
loop_
_entity_poly.entity_id
_entity_poly.type
_entity_poly.pdbx_seq_one_letter_code
_entity_poly.pdbx_strand_id
1 'polypeptide(L)'
;MLHSVYPVYFLLEAMMKEAGACFVSITGSGSCLYGVFRTMTEACEAEEKLKGLLLRQNASKTLYGMALHAMKPLETSLLLG
;
A
#
# COMPACT_ATOMS: atom_id res chain seq x y z
N MET A 1 1.47 -18.73 5.57
CA MET A 1 2.50 -18.87 4.51
C MET A 1 1.93 -18.35 3.17
N LEU A 2 1.56 -17.06 3.08
CA LEU A 2 0.95 -16.49 1.86
C LEU A 2 2.03 -16.03 0.86
N HIS A 3 3.10 -15.40 1.37
CA HIS A 3 4.24 -14.94 0.58
C HIS A 3 5.00 -16.09 -0.11
N SER A 4 5.01 -17.28 0.50
CA SER A 4 5.66 -18.48 -0.07
C SER A 4 4.85 -19.10 -1.21
N VAL A 5 3.53 -18.95 -1.21
CA VAL A 5 2.63 -19.48 -2.25
C VAL A 5 2.45 -18.46 -3.38
N TYR A 6 2.50 -17.18 -3.06
CA TYR A 6 2.30 -16.09 -4.01
C TYR A 6 3.43 -15.05 -3.88
N PRO A 7 4.56 -15.25 -4.59
CA PRO A 7 5.73 -14.37 -4.55
C PRO A 7 5.42 -12.91 -4.92
N VAL A 8 4.33 -12.67 -5.64
CA VAL A 8 3.85 -11.32 -6.00
C VAL A 8 3.67 -10.42 -4.77
N TYR A 9 3.29 -10.95 -3.61
CA TYR A 9 3.14 -10.14 -2.41
C TYR A 9 4.48 -9.59 -1.90
N PHE A 10 5.58 -10.33 -2.07
CA PHE A 10 6.91 -9.84 -1.72
C PHE A 10 7.32 -8.66 -2.61
N LEU A 11 7.04 -8.76 -3.92
CA LEU A 11 7.29 -7.68 -4.86
C LEU A 11 6.46 -6.45 -4.53
N LEU A 12 5.15 -6.61 -4.31
CA LEU A 12 4.26 -5.50 -3.98
C LEU A 12 4.64 -4.84 -2.66
N GLU A 13 5.01 -5.62 -1.65
CA GLU A 13 5.49 -5.10 -0.37
C GLU A 13 6.77 -4.28 -0.54
N ALA A 14 7.73 -4.77 -1.32
CA ALA A 14 8.97 -4.05 -1.62
C ALA A 14 8.68 -2.73 -2.36
N MET A 15 7.79 -2.75 -3.36
CA MET A 15 7.38 -1.56 -4.09
C MET A 15 6.73 -0.51 -3.18
N MET A 16 5.87 -0.92 -2.26
CA MET A 16 5.23 0.00 -1.30
C MET A 16 6.24 0.61 -0.32
N LYS A 17 7.21 -0.18 0.14
CA LYS A 17 8.31 0.31 0.99
C LYS A 17 9.19 1.30 0.24
N GLU A 18 9.54 1.01 -1.01
CA GLU A 18 10.30 1.94 -1.87
C GLU A 18 9.52 3.23 -2.16
N ALA A 19 8.19 3.14 -2.27
CA ALA A 19 7.31 4.29 -2.42
C ALA A 19 7.21 5.16 -1.15
N GLY A 20 7.74 4.70 0.00
CA GLY A 20 7.82 5.46 1.26
C GLY A 20 6.87 5.00 2.36
N ALA A 21 6.21 3.85 2.21
CA ALA A 21 5.33 3.33 3.25
C ALA A 21 6.14 2.99 4.52
N CYS A 22 5.72 3.53 5.67
CA CYS A 22 6.30 3.23 6.99
C CYS A 22 5.98 1.81 7.46
N PHE A 23 4.84 1.30 7.02
CA PHE A 23 4.36 -0.04 7.30
C PHE A 23 3.58 -0.57 6.11
N VAL A 24 3.68 -1.88 5.86
CA VAL A 24 2.97 -2.55 4.77
C VAL A 24 2.45 -3.88 5.29
N SER A 25 1.19 -4.19 5.00
CA SER A 25 0.62 -5.50 5.32
C SER A 25 -0.46 -5.89 4.32
N ILE A 26 -0.67 -7.20 4.20
CA ILE A 26 -1.85 -7.78 3.57
C ILE A 26 -3.04 -7.56 4.52
N THR A 27 -4.21 -7.24 3.96
CA THR A 27 -5.45 -7.11 4.73
C THR A 27 -6.40 -8.29 4.48
N GLY A 28 -7.06 -8.74 5.54
CA GLY A 28 -8.00 -9.87 5.51
C GLY A 28 -7.35 -11.18 5.08
N SER A 29 -8.05 -11.92 4.21
CA SER A 29 -7.56 -13.15 3.56
C SER A 29 -6.66 -12.89 2.34
N GLY A 30 -6.31 -11.63 2.06
CA GLY A 30 -5.83 -11.20 0.76
C GLY A 30 -6.97 -11.05 -0.26
N SER A 31 -6.73 -10.50 -1.46
CA SER A 31 -5.43 -10.15 -2.07
C SER A 31 -4.99 -8.69 -1.90
N CYS A 32 -5.74 -7.91 -1.13
CA CYS A 32 -5.44 -6.50 -0.93
C CYS A 32 -4.23 -6.30 -0.01
N LEU A 33 -3.43 -5.30 -0.35
CA LEU A 33 -2.27 -4.86 0.42
C LEU A 33 -2.45 -3.38 0.74
N TYR A 34 -2.12 -2.97 1.95
CA TYR A 34 -2.15 -1.57 2.36
C TYR A 34 -0.80 -1.12 2.88
N GLY A 35 -0.50 0.15 2.64
CA GLY A 35 0.67 0.84 3.18
C GLY A 35 0.24 2.03 4.04
N VAL A 36 0.99 2.29 5.10
CA VAL A 36 0.76 3.45 5.98
C VAL A 36 1.81 4.52 5.68
N PHE A 37 1.34 5.74 5.48
CA PHE A 37 2.16 6.93 5.22
C PHE A 37 1.94 7.95 6.33
N ARG A 38 2.91 8.84 6.58
CA ARG A 38 2.81 9.79 7.69
C ARG A 38 1.89 10.95 7.36
N THR A 39 1.83 11.30 6.09
CA THR A 39 1.01 12.40 5.60
C THR A 39 0.21 11.99 4.37
N MET A 40 -0.88 12.71 4.11
CA MET A 40 -1.66 12.53 2.89
C MET A 40 -0.81 12.82 1.64
N THR A 41 0.05 13.82 1.71
CA THR A 41 0.96 14.19 0.61
C THR A 41 1.90 13.04 0.26
N GLU A 42 2.54 12.41 1.25
CA GLU A 42 3.38 11.22 1.05
C GLU A 42 2.59 10.09 0.39
N ALA A 43 1.35 9.87 0.81
CA ALA A 43 0.50 8.82 0.26
C ALA A 43 0.15 9.08 -1.21
N CYS A 44 -0.17 10.32 -1.59
CA CYS A 44 -0.42 10.71 -2.98
C CYS A 44 0.84 10.57 -3.85
N GLU A 45 2.00 11.01 -3.36
CA GLU A 45 3.27 10.86 -4.07
C GLU A 45 3.63 9.38 -4.29
N ALA A 46 3.38 8.54 -3.28
CA ALA A 46 3.58 7.11 -3.37
C ALA A 46 2.64 6.47 -4.41
N GLU A 47 1.37 6.88 -4.45
CA GLU A 47 0.40 6.41 -5.45
C GLU A 47 0.90 6.69 -6.88
N GLU A 48 1.35 7.91 -7.16
CA GLU A 48 1.86 8.28 -8.48
C GLU A 48 3.13 7.51 -8.87
N LYS A 49 4.07 7.32 -7.92
CA LYS A 49 5.27 6.49 -8.13
C LYS A 49 4.89 5.05 -8.47
N LEU A 50 3.95 4.47 -7.71
CA LEU A 50 3.50 3.09 -7.90
C LEU A 50 2.78 2.91 -9.24
N LYS A 51 1.93 3.87 -9.64
CA LYS A 51 1.32 3.88 -10.98
C LYS A 51 2.39 3.86 -12.07
N GLY A 52 3.41 4.72 -11.96
CA GLY A 52 4.53 4.76 -12.89
C GLY A 52 5.30 3.43 -12.99
N LEU A 53 5.56 2.78 -11.86
CA LEU A 53 6.25 1.48 -11.82
C LEU A 53 5.40 0.35 -12.42
N LEU A 54 4.11 0.30 -12.08
CA LEU A 54 3.20 -0.75 -12.57
C LEU A 54 2.89 -0.61 -14.06
N LEU A 55 2.82 0.61 -14.58
CA LEU A 55 2.71 0.87 -16.03
C LEU A 55 3.93 0.33 -16.78
N ARG A 56 5.15 0.54 -16.27
CA ARG A 56 6.39 0.00 -16.86
C ARG A 56 6.42 -1.53 -16.87
N GLN A 57 5.75 -2.17 -15.92
CA GLN A 57 5.67 -3.63 -15.80
C GLN A 57 4.46 -4.25 -16.52
N ASN A 58 3.66 -3.46 -17.26
CA ASN A 58 2.40 -3.90 -17.88
C ASN A 58 1.42 -4.55 -16.87
N ALA A 59 1.46 -4.17 -15.60
CA ALA A 59 0.65 -4.74 -14.52
C ALA A 59 -0.73 -4.08 -14.42
N SER A 60 -1.48 -4.05 -15.54
CA SER A 60 -2.75 -3.33 -15.68
C SER A 60 -3.82 -3.76 -14.67
N LYS A 61 -3.91 -5.05 -14.33
CA LYS A 61 -4.87 -5.56 -13.34
C LYS A 61 -4.64 -5.00 -11.93
N THR A 62 -3.38 -4.80 -11.53
CA THR A 62 -3.03 -4.24 -10.22
C THR A 62 -3.40 -2.76 -10.14
N LEU A 63 -3.21 -2.01 -11.23
CA LEU A 63 -3.57 -0.59 -11.33
C LEU A 63 -5.07 -0.35 -11.08
N TYR A 64 -5.95 -1.18 -11.64
CA TYR A 64 -7.40 -1.06 -11.44
C TYR A 64 -7.84 -1.34 -9.99
N GLY A 65 -7.03 -2.05 -9.21
CA GLY A 65 -7.32 -2.38 -7.81
C GLY A 65 -6.70 -1.44 -6.78
N MET A 66 -5.91 -0.45 -7.21
CA MET A 66 -5.31 0.52 -6.30
C MET A 66 -6.34 1.57 -5.89
N ALA A 67 -6.57 1.69 -4.57
CA ALA A 67 -7.38 2.74 -3.99
C ALA A 67 -6.61 3.43 -2.87
N LEU A 68 -6.58 4.77 -2.91
CA LEU A 68 -6.04 5.58 -1.82
C LEU A 68 -7.14 5.84 -0.80
N HIS A 69 -6.96 5.31 0.42
CA HIS A 69 -7.87 5.56 1.53
C HIS A 69 -7.14 6.33 2.64
N ALA A 70 -7.55 7.59 2.85
CA ALA A 70 -7.13 8.34 4.03
C ALA A 70 -8.03 7.97 5.20
N MET A 71 -7.46 7.34 6.24
CA MET A 71 -8.18 7.12 7.50
C MET A 71 -7.88 8.28 8.45
N LYS A 72 -8.92 9.04 8.83
CA LYS A 72 -8.84 9.95 9.98
C LYS A 72 -8.70 9.08 11.24
N PRO A 73 -7.70 9.30 12.11
CA PRO A 73 -7.65 8.60 13.39
C PRO A 73 -8.94 8.90 14.16
N LEU A 74 -9.53 7.87 14.77
CA LEU A 74 -10.70 8.04 15.62
C LEU A 74 -10.31 9.02 16.74
N GLU A 75 -11.14 10.05 16.97
CA GLU A 75 -10.86 11.11 17.96
C GLU A 75 -10.61 10.53 19.37
N THR A 76 -11.17 9.36 19.67
CA THR A 76 -10.95 8.62 20.92
C THR A 76 -9.62 7.89 21.01
N SER A 77 -8.91 7.65 19.90
CA SER A 77 -7.58 7.02 19.89
C SER A 77 -6.46 8.01 20.24
N LEU A 78 -6.71 9.32 20.11
CA LEU A 78 -5.79 10.39 20.51
C LEU A 78 -5.95 10.78 21.99
N LEU A 79 -7.00 10.32 22.67
CA LEU A 79 -7.25 10.61 24.09
C LEU A 79 -6.53 9.65 25.05
N LEU A 80 -5.71 8.72 24.54
CA LEU A 80 -4.94 7.75 25.32
C LEU A 80 -3.43 8.05 25.38
N GLY A 81 -3.02 9.31 25.12
CA GLY A 81 -1.63 9.76 25.22
C GLY A 81 -1.52 11.16 25.79
#